data_AF-A0A5E6NFN7-F1
#
_entry.id   AF-A0A5E6NFN7-F1
#
_cell.length_a   1.000
_cell.length_b   1.000
_cell.length_c   1.000
_cell.angle_alpha   90.00
_cell.angle_beta   90.00
_cell.angle_gamma   90.00
#
_symmetry.space_group_name_H-M   'P 1'
#
loop_
_entity.id
_entity.type
_entity.pdbx_description
1 polymer ?
#
loop_
_entity_poly.entity_id
_entity_poly.type
_entity_poly.pdbx_seq_one_letter_code
_entity_poly.pdbx_strand_id
1 'polypeptide(L)'
;MGSTTGALSIGQGAANYAIPITVPPGISGMKPELSINYNSNSGNGLLGVGFGLGGLSAIHRCSKTIAIDGVKGGVNYDDNDRYCLDGQRLIAISGQNGKSGSEYRTEIETFSRVKFTGNHWTAETKSGQTFEYGNTDDSKIEAQGKSIVRLWAVNKITDASNNAINYIYNEDKQRASTLYSGLTMATTQLD
;
A
#
# COMPACT_ATOMS: atom_id res chain seq x y z
N MET A 1 -8.74 27.40 -13.79
CA MET A 1 -9.49 27.46 -12.52
C MET A 1 -10.02 26.07 -12.22
N GLY A 2 -9.27 25.23 -11.50
CA GLY A 2 -9.68 23.85 -11.18
C GLY A 2 -9.99 23.73 -9.71
N SER A 3 -11.28 23.77 -9.36
CA SER A 3 -11.76 23.43 -8.01
C SER A 3 -11.70 21.91 -7.87
N THR A 4 -10.82 21.38 -7.02
CA THR A 4 -10.90 19.98 -6.59
C THR A 4 -12.14 19.84 -5.70
N THR A 5 -13.23 19.33 -6.26
CA THR A 5 -14.46 19.10 -5.49
C THR A 5 -14.19 18.00 -4.46
N GLY A 6 -13.92 18.39 -3.21
CA GLY A 6 -13.71 17.44 -2.13
C GLY A 6 -15.01 16.71 -1.75
N ALA A 7 -14.92 15.41 -1.49
CA ALA A 7 -16.07 14.60 -1.07
C ALA A 7 -16.14 14.51 0.46
N LEU A 8 -17.20 15.04 1.05
CA LEU A 8 -17.50 14.91 2.49
C LEU A 8 -18.41 13.69 2.73
N SER A 9 -18.05 12.82 3.65
CA SER A 9 -18.94 11.76 4.13
C SER A 9 -18.87 11.60 5.65
N ILE A 10 -19.97 11.16 6.25
CA ILE A 10 -20.06 10.86 7.68
C ILE A 10 -20.17 9.34 7.82
N GLY A 11 -19.22 8.74 8.56
CA GLY A 11 -19.20 7.29 8.79
C GLY A 11 -18.71 6.99 10.19
N GLN A 12 -19.43 6.12 10.93
CA GLN A 12 -19.08 5.72 12.30
C GLN A 12 -18.86 6.90 13.27
N GLY A 13 -19.57 8.02 13.07
CA GLY A 13 -19.43 9.24 13.88
C GLY A 13 -18.21 10.12 13.55
N ALA A 14 -17.43 9.79 12.52
CA ALA A 14 -16.31 10.59 12.03
C ALA A 14 -16.67 11.37 10.75
N ALA A 15 -16.15 12.59 10.63
CA ALA A 15 -16.17 13.36 9.38
C ALA A 15 -15.00 12.93 8.50
N ASN A 16 -15.29 12.53 7.26
CA ASN A 16 -14.30 12.13 6.27
C ASN A 16 -14.29 13.12 5.11
N TYR A 17 -13.13 13.63 4.71
CA TYR A 17 -13.00 14.53 3.57
C TYR A 17 -11.91 14.02 2.63
N ALA A 18 -12.20 13.84 1.34
CA ALA A 18 -11.20 13.43 0.35
C ALA A 18 -11.01 14.53 -0.69
N ILE A 19 -9.82 15.11 -0.77
CA ILE A 19 -9.43 16.11 -1.78
C ILE A 19 -8.52 15.41 -2.80
N PRO A 20 -8.96 15.15 -4.03
CA PRO A 20 -8.10 14.56 -5.04
C PRO A 20 -6.94 15.52 -5.36
N ILE A 21 -5.73 14.98 -5.47
CA ILE A 21 -4.57 15.73 -5.96
C ILE A 21 -4.57 15.58 -7.48
N THR A 22 -4.83 16.67 -8.19
CA THR A 22 -4.76 16.69 -9.64
C THR A 22 -3.30 16.55 -10.07
N VAL A 23 -2.95 15.36 -10.52
CA VAL A 23 -1.68 15.08 -11.20
C VAL A 23 -1.86 15.25 -12.71
N PRO A 24 -0.80 15.64 -13.45
CA PRO A 24 -0.84 15.66 -14.90
C PRO A 24 -1.30 14.29 -15.45
N PRO A 25 -2.05 14.26 -16.57
CA PRO A 25 -2.40 13.00 -17.20
C PRO A 25 -1.12 12.23 -17.55
N GLY A 26 -0.99 11.02 -17.04
CA GLY A 26 0.15 10.16 -17.37
C GLY A 26 -0.04 9.45 -18.71
N ILE A 27 0.97 8.66 -19.07
CA ILE A 27 1.06 7.99 -20.36
C ILE A 27 -0.10 7.00 -20.51
N SER A 28 -0.80 7.06 -21.64
CA SER A 28 -1.93 6.17 -21.96
C SER A 28 -3.09 6.16 -20.93
N GLY A 29 -3.31 7.26 -20.20
CA GLY A 29 -4.40 7.36 -19.23
C GLY A 29 -4.09 6.75 -17.85
N MET A 30 -2.90 6.18 -17.66
CA MET A 30 -2.39 5.85 -16.33
C MET A 30 -2.11 7.14 -15.56
N LYS A 31 -2.93 7.42 -14.55
CA LYS A 31 -2.71 8.51 -13.60
C LYS A 31 -2.68 7.93 -12.18
N PRO A 32 -1.76 8.38 -11.30
CA PRO A 32 -1.81 8.03 -9.90
C PRO A 32 -3.01 8.73 -9.26
N GLU A 33 -3.86 7.98 -8.57
CA GLU A 33 -5.02 8.54 -7.88
C GLU A 33 -4.65 8.97 -6.46
N LEU A 34 -3.86 10.03 -6.35
CA LEU A 34 -3.50 10.59 -5.04
C LEU A 34 -4.61 11.48 -4.48
N SER A 35 -4.81 11.45 -3.17
CA SER A 35 -5.80 12.27 -2.47
C SER A 35 -5.28 12.71 -1.11
N ILE A 36 -5.74 13.85 -0.61
CA ILE A 36 -5.60 14.21 0.80
C ILE A 36 -6.88 13.74 1.49
N ASN A 37 -6.73 12.79 2.40
CA ASN A 37 -7.84 12.24 3.18
C ASN A 37 -7.80 12.81 4.59
N TYR A 38 -8.90 13.41 5.00
CA TYR A 38 -9.17 13.80 6.38
C TYR A 38 -10.11 12.79 7.02
N ASN A 39 -9.85 12.41 8.27
CA ASN A 39 -10.78 11.70 9.14
C ASN A 39 -10.64 12.28 10.56
N SER A 40 -11.75 12.78 11.13
CA SER A 40 -11.74 13.47 12.42
C SER A 40 -11.38 12.59 13.64
N ASN A 41 -11.44 11.26 13.49
CA ASN A 41 -11.03 10.29 14.50
C ASN A 41 -9.63 9.71 14.25
N SER A 42 -8.98 10.10 13.15
CA SER A 42 -7.63 9.65 12.83
C SER A 42 -6.60 10.39 13.67
N GLY A 43 -5.55 9.68 14.06
CA GLY A 43 -4.42 10.24 14.81
C GLY A 43 -3.58 11.21 13.97
N ASN A 44 -2.36 11.48 14.42
CA ASN A 44 -1.42 12.31 13.66
C ASN A 44 -0.97 11.57 12.40
N GLY A 45 -1.42 12.03 11.24
CA GLY A 45 -1.02 11.52 9.94
C GLY A 45 0.10 12.35 9.31
N LEU A 46 0.46 12.02 8.08
CA LEU A 46 1.57 12.64 7.36
C LEU A 46 1.40 14.15 7.16
N LEU A 47 0.15 14.61 7.12
CA LEU A 47 -0.23 15.99 6.87
C LEU A 47 -0.78 16.68 8.12
N GLY A 48 -0.58 16.07 9.31
CA GLY A 48 -1.08 16.55 10.59
C GLY A 48 -2.23 15.71 11.15
N VAL A 49 -2.73 16.12 12.31
CA VAL A 49 -3.81 15.40 13.01
C VAL A 49 -5.06 15.35 12.15
N GLY A 50 -5.55 14.14 11.93
CA GLY A 50 -6.72 13.89 11.11
C GLY A 50 -6.46 13.88 9.60
N PHE A 51 -5.29 14.31 9.09
CA PHE A 51 -4.99 14.35 7.65
C PHE A 51 -3.93 13.31 7.24
N GLY A 52 -4.19 12.60 6.16
CA GLY A 52 -3.27 11.64 5.53
C GLY A 52 -3.28 11.73 4.01
N LEU A 53 -2.29 11.11 3.38
CA LEU A 53 -2.23 10.96 1.93
C LEU A 53 -2.88 9.62 1.55
N GLY A 54 -3.97 9.69 0.78
CA GLY A 54 -4.63 8.57 0.14
C GLY A 54 -4.10 8.31 -1.26
N GLY A 55 -4.43 7.14 -1.80
CA GLY A 55 -3.98 6.73 -3.14
C GLY A 55 -2.66 5.98 -3.17
N LEU A 56 -2.03 5.82 -2.01
CA LEU A 56 -0.82 5.01 -1.86
C LEU A 56 -1.22 3.64 -1.31
N SER A 57 -1.06 2.62 -2.15
CA SER A 57 -1.31 1.23 -1.78
C SER A 57 -0.12 0.67 -0.98
N ALA A 58 -0.39 -0.21 -0.03
CA ALA A 58 0.61 -0.82 0.81
C ALA A 58 0.23 -2.21 1.29
N ILE A 59 1.24 -3.08 1.39
CA ILE A 59 1.14 -4.32 2.15
C ILE A 59 1.75 -4.10 3.52
N HIS A 60 1.05 -4.46 4.59
CA HIS A 60 1.54 -4.30 5.95
C HIS A 60 1.22 -5.52 6.81
N ARG A 61 1.97 -5.66 7.91
CA ARG A 61 1.67 -6.66 8.93
C ARG A 61 0.38 -6.31 9.66
N CYS A 62 -0.52 -7.25 9.79
CA CYS A 62 -1.80 -7.09 10.47
C CYS A 62 -2.07 -8.21 11.49
N SER A 63 -2.99 -7.93 12.41
CA SER A 63 -3.31 -8.82 13.53
C SER A 63 -4.05 -10.08 13.06
N LYS A 64 -3.96 -11.15 13.86
CA LYS A 64 -4.82 -12.32 13.71
C LYS A 64 -6.22 -12.05 14.22
N THR A 65 -7.20 -12.65 13.56
CA THR A 65 -8.61 -12.55 13.95
C THR A 65 -9.15 -13.95 14.26
N ILE A 66 -10.09 -14.03 15.20
CA ILE A 66 -10.73 -15.31 15.54
C ILE A 66 -11.47 -15.88 14.31
N ALA A 67 -12.10 -15.02 13.51
CA ALA A 67 -12.88 -15.43 12.34
C ALA A 67 -12.04 -16.18 11.28
N ILE A 68 -10.78 -15.79 11.11
CA ILE A 68 -9.92 -16.33 10.04
C ILE A 68 -8.87 -17.29 10.61
N ASP A 69 -8.26 -16.96 11.74
CA ASP A 69 -7.15 -17.70 12.32
C ASP A 69 -7.56 -18.63 13.48
N GLY A 70 -8.82 -18.58 13.92
CA GLY A 70 -9.31 -19.31 15.11
C GLY A 70 -8.79 -18.74 16.44
N VAL A 71 -7.93 -17.73 16.41
CA VAL A 71 -7.31 -17.10 17.59
C VAL A 71 -7.11 -15.61 17.37
N LYS A 72 -7.24 -14.83 18.44
CA LYS A 72 -6.86 -13.42 18.44
C LYS A 72 -5.36 -13.29 18.72
N GLY A 73 -4.65 -12.49 17.93
CA GLY A 73 -3.22 -12.25 18.13
C GLY A 73 -2.79 -10.92 17.54
N GLY A 74 -1.88 -10.21 18.22
CA GLY A 74 -1.32 -8.96 17.72
C GLY A 74 -0.24 -9.16 16.66
N VAL A 75 0.30 -8.04 16.17
CA VAL A 75 1.51 -8.02 15.34
C VAL A 75 2.73 -8.04 16.27
N ASN A 76 3.55 -9.10 16.17
CA ASN A 76 4.71 -9.31 17.03
C ASN A 76 6.05 -9.03 16.32
N TYR A 77 6.00 -8.79 15.00
CA TYR A 77 7.16 -8.68 14.12
C TYR A 77 7.95 -9.99 14.08
N ASP A 78 7.25 -11.09 13.84
CA ASP A 78 7.82 -12.44 13.70
C ASP A 78 7.15 -13.22 12.56
N ASP A 79 7.46 -14.50 12.44
CA ASP A 79 6.88 -15.40 11.43
C ASP A 79 5.40 -15.77 11.72
N ASN A 80 4.87 -15.39 12.88
CA ASN A 80 3.50 -15.67 13.27
C ASN A 80 2.53 -14.58 12.81
N ASP A 81 3.04 -13.46 12.33
CA ASP A 81 2.26 -12.35 11.82
C ASP A 81 1.48 -12.71 10.56
N ARG A 82 0.65 -11.77 10.14
CA ARG A 82 -0.20 -11.88 8.96
C ARG A 82 -0.06 -10.63 8.13
N TYR A 83 -0.46 -10.70 6.86
CA TYR A 83 -0.27 -9.62 5.92
C TYR A 83 -1.62 -9.14 5.39
N CYS A 84 -1.71 -7.83 5.20
CA CYS A 84 -2.89 -7.19 4.66
C CYS A 84 -2.49 -6.24 3.54
N LEU A 85 -3.16 -6.34 2.40
CA LEU A 85 -3.08 -5.41 1.27
C LEU A 85 -4.17 -4.36 1.44
N ASP A 86 -3.80 -3.10 1.66
CA ASP A 86 -4.75 -1.99 1.84
C ASP A 86 -5.82 -2.25 2.93
N GLY A 87 -5.42 -2.98 3.98
CA GLY A 87 -6.29 -3.37 5.09
C GLY A 87 -7.07 -4.67 4.85
N GLN A 88 -7.08 -5.18 3.62
CA GLN A 88 -7.68 -6.45 3.29
C GLN A 88 -6.73 -7.61 3.54
N ARG A 89 -7.22 -8.64 4.23
CA ARG A 89 -6.40 -9.79 4.61
C ARG A 89 -5.88 -10.56 3.39
N LEU A 90 -4.59 -10.88 3.41
CA LEU A 90 -3.96 -11.83 2.48
C LEU A 90 -3.96 -13.25 3.08
N ILE A 91 -4.45 -14.20 2.31
CA ILE A 91 -4.52 -15.62 2.63
C ILE A 91 -3.53 -16.35 1.74
N ALA A 92 -2.55 -17.03 2.34
CA ALA A 92 -1.59 -17.84 1.60
C ALA A 92 -2.31 -19.03 0.97
N ILE A 93 -2.21 -19.15 -0.36
CA ILE A 93 -2.78 -20.24 -1.14
C ILE A 93 -1.72 -21.23 -1.62
N SER A 94 -0.44 -20.81 -1.63
CA SER A 94 0.71 -21.67 -1.92
C SER A 94 1.96 -21.18 -1.20
N GLY A 95 2.87 -22.09 -0.90
CA GLY A 95 4.06 -21.82 -0.08
C GLY A 95 3.73 -21.59 1.40
N GLN A 96 4.75 -21.26 2.19
CA GLN A 96 4.60 -20.95 3.61
C GLN A 96 4.36 -19.45 3.80
N ASN A 97 3.37 -19.09 4.63
CA ASN A 97 3.07 -17.70 4.94
C ASN A 97 4.33 -16.93 5.42
N GLY A 98 4.54 -15.74 4.88
CA GLY A 98 5.68 -14.87 5.14
C GLY A 98 7.02 -15.37 4.56
N LYS A 99 7.03 -16.45 3.78
CA LYS A 99 8.27 -17.00 3.19
C LYS A 99 8.38 -16.71 1.70
N SER A 100 9.61 -16.69 1.21
CA SER A 100 9.90 -16.50 -0.22
C SER A 100 9.16 -17.54 -1.08
N GLY A 101 8.58 -17.07 -2.18
CA GLY A 101 7.82 -17.89 -3.11
C GLY A 101 6.37 -18.15 -2.70
N SER A 102 5.91 -17.59 -1.57
CA SER A 102 4.50 -17.72 -1.18
C SER A 102 3.59 -16.88 -2.06
N GLU A 103 2.42 -17.44 -2.37
CA GLU A 103 1.37 -16.78 -3.15
C GLU A 103 0.10 -16.63 -2.30
N TYR A 104 -0.59 -15.50 -2.49
CA TYR A 104 -1.73 -15.09 -1.70
C TYR A 104 -2.90 -14.67 -2.59
N ARG A 105 -4.08 -14.73 -1.98
CA ARG A 105 -5.30 -14.07 -2.44
C ARG A 105 -5.83 -13.18 -1.32
N THR A 106 -6.63 -12.20 -1.69
CA THR A 106 -7.37 -11.41 -0.72
C THR A 106 -8.53 -12.24 -0.15
N GLU A 107 -8.87 -12.04 1.12
CA GLU A 107 -9.97 -12.75 1.79
C GLU A 107 -11.31 -12.54 1.07
N ILE A 108 -11.58 -11.31 0.63
CA ILE A 108 -12.70 -11.01 -0.27
C ILE A 108 -12.11 -10.93 -1.67
N GLU A 109 -12.28 -12.00 -2.43
CA GLU A 109 -11.56 -12.20 -3.68
C GLU A 109 -11.71 -11.01 -4.66
N THR A 110 -10.55 -10.45 -5.06
CA THR A 110 -10.45 -9.37 -6.06
C THR A 110 -9.90 -9.86 -7.40
N PHE A 111 -9.61 -11.16 -7.50
CA PHE A 111 -8.88 -11.82 -8.59
C PHE A 111 -7.45 -11.30 -8.77
N SER A 112 -6.88 -10.73 -7.71
CA SER A 112 -5.49 -10.27 -7.69
C SER A 112 -4.57 -11.41 -7.26
N ARG A 113 -3.46 -11.59 -7.98
CA ARG A 113 -2.42 -12.55 -7.61
C ARG A 113 -1.30 -11.85 -6.88
N VAL A 114 -1.14 -12.14 -5.59
CA VAL A 114 -0.13 -11.50 -4.75
C VAL A 114 0.98 -12.50 -4.44
N LYS A 115 2.25 -12.11 -4.61
CA LYS A 115 3.42 -12.97 -4.35
C LYS A 115 4.43 -12.27 -3.45
N PHE A 116 5.09 -13.04 -2.60
CA PHE A 116 6.20 -12.57 -1.78
C PHE A 116 7.52 -13.19 -2.24
N THR A 117 8.52 -12.35 -2.53
CA THR A 117 9.86 -12.83 -2.94
C THR A 117 10.78 -13.13 -1.76
N GLY A 118 10.35 -12.83 -0.53
CA GLY A 118 11.20 -12.87 0.66
C GLY A 118 11.76 -11.49 1.03
N ASN A 119 11.71 -10.52 0.11
CA ASN A 119 12.16 -9.15 0.34
C ASN A 119 11.05 -8.14 -0.01
N HIS A 120 10.42 -8.31 -1.17
CA HIS A 120 9.38 -7.42 -1.69
C HIS A 120 8.16 -8.22 -2.13
N TRP A 121 7.08 -7.50 -2.44
CA TRP A 121 5.84 -8.11 -2.91
C TRP A 121 5.51 -7.65 -4.33
N THR A 122 4.82 -8.52 -5.06
CA THR A 122 4.17 -8.17 -6.32
C THR A 122 2.69 -8.50 -6.26
N ALA A 123 1.84 -7.65 -6.84
CA ALA A 123 0.42 -7.92 -7.02
C ALA A 123 0.03 -7.70 -8.47
N GLU A 124 -0.45 -8.75 -9.13
CA GLU A 124 -0.99 -8.70 -10.48
C GLU A 124 -2.52 -8.66 -10.39
N THR A 125 -3.13 -7.62 -10.95
CA THR A 125 -4.58 -7.44 -10.95
C THR A 125 -5.21 -8.13 -12.16
N LYS A 126 -6.52 -8.38 -12.10
CA LYS A 126 -7.28 -8.93 -13.23
C LYS A 126 -7.22 -8.05 -14.49
N SER A 127 -7.00 -6.75 -14.35
CA SER A 127 -6.86 -5.80 -15.47
C SER A 127 -5.47 -5.85 -16.14
N GLY A 128 -4.55 -6.70 -15.65
CA GLY A 128 -3.20 -6.82 -16.17
C GLY A 128 -2.21 -5.77 -15.64
N GLN A 129 -2.62 -4.96 -14.66
CA GLN A 129 -1.67 -4.07 -13.96
C GLN A 129 -0.87 -4.87 -12.94
N THR A 130 0.43 -4.60 -12.88
CA THR A 130 1.36 -5.17 -11.91
C THR A 130 1.84 -4.09 -10.95
N PHE A 131 1.68 -4.34 -9.66
CA PHE A 131 2.13 -3.49 -8.56
C PHE A 131 3.33 -4.14 -7.90
N GLU A 132 4.38 -3.35 -7.66
CA GLU A 132 5.56 -3.73 -6.88
C GLU A 132 5.57 -2.96 -5.56
N TYR A 133 5.79 -3.67 -4.45
CA TYR A 133 5.80 -3.10 -3.11
C TYR A 133 7.10 -3.40 -2.37
N GLY A 134 7.77 -2.35 -1.88
CA GLY A 134 9.00 -2.47 -1.11
C GLY A 134 10.17 -3.06 -1.89
N ASN A 135 10.16 -2.95 -3.22
CA ASN A 135 11.27 -3.40 -4.06
C ASN A 135 12.48 -2.46 -3.96
N THR A 136 12.24 -1.20 -3.59
CA THR A 136 13.27 -0.22 -3.26
C THR A 136 13.41 -0.07 -1.74
N ASP A 137 14.56 0.38 -1.25
CA ASP A 137 14.78 0.51 0.19
C ASP A 137 13.91 1.59 0.83
N ASP A 138 13.68 2.71 0.13
CA ASP A 138 12.82 3.80 0.59
C ASP A 138 11.33 3.44 0.68
N SER A 139 10.90 2.35 0.03
CA SER A 139 9.53 1.85 0.06
C SER A 139 9.30 0.75 1.10
N LYS A 140 10.29 0.45 1.94
CA LYS A 140 10.16 -0.40 3.12
C LYS A 140 10.20 0.47 4.37
N ILE A 141 9.34 0.16 5.33
CA ILE A 141 9.35 0.80 6.65
C ILE A 141 9.54 -0.29 7.68
N GLU A 142 10.60 -0.22 8.47
CA GLU A 142 10.82 -1.12 9.60
C GLU A 142 9.99 -0.73 10.83
N ALA A 143 9.76 -1.71 11.69
CA ALA A 143 9.24 -1.47 13.02
C ALA A 143 10.26 -0.69 13.87
N GLN A 144 9.77 0.24 14.69
CA GLN A 144 10.63 1.09 15.51
C GLN A 144 11.57 0.25 16.39
N GLY A 145 12.88 0.51 16.27
CA GLY A 145 13.91 -0.21 17.02
C GLY A 145 14.15 -1.66 16.59
N LYS A 146 13.62 -2.10 15.44
CA LYS A 146 13.81 -3.43 14.87
C LYS A 146 14.27 -3.32 13.42
N SER A 147 14.95 -4.35 12.91
CA SER A 147 15.31 -4.49 11.49
C SER A 147 14.24 -5.23 10.67
N ILE A 148 13.01 -5.28 11.18
CA ILE A 148 11.93 -6.07 10.59
C ILE A 148 10.95 -5.12 9.91
N VAL A 149 10.75 -5.32 8.61
CA VAL A 149 9.81 -4.52 7.82
C VAL A 149 8.38 -4.71 8.34
N ARG A 150 7.72 -3.61 8.68
CA ARG A 150 6.32 -3.54 9.09
C ARG A 150 5.37 -3.22 7.93
N LEU A 151 5.85 -2.48 6.94
CA LEU A 151 5.07 -2.01 5.80
C LEU A 151 5.94 -1.96 4.54
N TRP A 152 5.39 -2.45 3.43
CA TRP A 152 5.91 -2.35 2.07
C TRP A 152 4.98 -1.44 1.28
N ALA A 153 5.42 -0.22 0.99
CA ALA A 153 4.68 0.75 0.20
C ALA A 153 4.83 0.43 -1.30
N VAL A 154 3.83 0.75 -2.10
CA VAL A 154 3.92 0.61 -3.56
C VAL A 154 5.06 1.49 -4.07
N ASN A 155 6.02 0.92 -4.78
CA ASN A 155 7.13 1.66 -5.39
C ASN A 155 7.00 1.75 -6.90
N LYS A 156 6.22 0.86 -7.52
CA LYS A 156 6.00 0.87 -8.96
C LYS A 156 4.67 0.24 -9.35
N ILE A 157 3.99 0.83 -10.32
CA ILE A 157 2.81 0.26 -10.99
C ILE A 157 3.11 0.22 -12.48
N THR A 158 2.93 -0.94 -13.09
CA THR A 158 3.09 -1.15 -14.54
C THR A 158 1.76 -1.57 -15.13
N ASP A 159 1.32 -0.96 -16.24
CA ASP A 159 0.13 -1.42 -16.97
C ASP A 159 0.43 -2.56 -17.95
N ALA A 160 -0.62 -3.11 -18.57
CA ALA A 160 -0.50 -4.15 -19.58
C ALA A 160 0.24 -3.70 -20.87
N SER A 161 0.49 -2.40 -21.03
CA SER A 161 1.23 -1.80 -22.15
C SER A 161 2.67 -1.41 -21.77
N ASN A 162 3.16 -1.88 -20.61
CA ASN A 162 4.49 -1.58 -20.06
C ASN A 162 4.78 -0.11 -19.73
N ASN A 163 3.75 0.73 -19.63
CA ASN A 163 3.90 2.05 -19.01
C ASN A 163 4.03 1.88 -17.51
N ALA A 164 4.90 2.67 -16.87
CA ALA A 164 5.17 2.57 -15.45
C ALA A 164 5.03 3.93 -14.73
N ILE A 165 4.49 3.86 -13.52
CA ILE A 165 4.52 4.94 -12.53
C ILE A 165 5.38 4.44 -11.37
N ASN A 166 6.46 5.16 -11.06
CA ASN A 166 7.29 4.90 -9.88
C ASN A 166 6.94 5.89 -8.77
N TYR A 167 6.94 5.40 -7.54
CA TYR A 167 6.68 6.15 -6.32
C TYR A 167 7.97 6.21 -5.50
N ILE A 168 8.34 7.42 -5.09
CA ILE A 168 9.56 7.69 -4.34
C ILE A 168 9.17 8.23 -2.97
N TYR A 169 9.88 7.74 -1.95
CA TYR A 169 9.63 8.07 -0.56
C TYR A 169 10.89 8.64 0.09
N ASN A 170 10.69 9.48 1.09
CA ASN A 170 11.72 9.86 2.06
C ASN A 170 11.47 9.07 3.34
N GLU A 171 12.40 8.22 3.71
CA GLU A 171 12.29 7.39 4.89
C GLU A 171 12.87 8.08 6.13
N ASP A 172 12.08 8.12 7.21
CA ASP A 172 12.56 8.47 8.55
C ASP A 172 12.66 7.19 9.40
N LYS A 173 13.86 6.61 9.40
CA LYS A 173 14.20 5.39 10.16
C LYS A 173 14.06 5.56 11.67
N GLN A 174 14.22 6.76 12.20
CA GLN A 174 14.12 6.99 13.65
C GLN A 174 12.67 6.97 14.13
N ARG A 175 11.74 7.40 13.26
CA ARG A 175 10.30 7.41 13.55
C ARG A 175 9.54 6.22 12.98
N ALA A 176 10.21 5.30 12.28
CA ALA A 176 9.57 4.18 11.62
C ALA A 176 8.43 4.63 10.68
N SER A 177 8.69 5.68 9.90
CA SER A 177 7.70 6.32 9.03
C SER A 177 8.31 6.70 7.68
N THR A 178 7.54 6.60 6.61
CA THR A 178 7.88 7.16 5.30
C THR A 178 7.00 8.36 4.97
N LEU A 179 7.63 9.37 4.39
CA LEU A 179 6.99 10.53 3.77
C LEU A 179 7.03 10.32 2.27
N TYR A 180 5.87 10.31 1.61
CA TYR A 180 5.83 10.34 0.15
C TYR A 180 6.54 11.61 -0.35
N SER A 181 7.52 11.44 -1.23
CA SER A 181 8.40 12.54 -1.67
C SER A 181 8.22 12.89 -3.15
N GLY A 182 7.75 11.96 -3.98
CA GLY A 182 7.41 12.23 -5.36
C GLY A 182 7.02 11.00 -6.17
N LEU A 183 6.67 11.22 -7.43
CA LEU A 183 6.46 10.17 -8.42
C LEU A 183 7.24 10.50 -9.69
N THR A 184 7.64 9.47 -10.42
CA THR A 184 8.16 9.59 -11.79
C THR A 184 7.36 8.67 -12.71
N MET A 185 7.14 9.10 -13.95
CA MET A 185 6.47 8.27 -14.96
C MET A 185 7.46 7.97 -16.07
N ALA A 186 7.51 6.71 -16.51
CA ALA A 186 8.38 6.29 -17.60
C ALA A 186 7.69 5.21 -18.43
N THR A 187 7.93 5.21 -19.74
CA THR A 187 7.69 4.03 -20.57
C THR A 187 8.90 3.13 -20.43
N THR A 188 8.70 1.86 -20.04
CA THR A 188 9.78 0.88 -20.09
C THR A 188 10.01 0.59 -21.58
N GLN A 189 11.05 1.19 -22.17
CA GLN A 189 11.50 0.79 -23.52
C GLN A 189 11.93 -0.68 -23.42
N LEU A 190 11.33 -1.54 -24.24
CA LEU A 190 11.88 -2.86 -24.50
C LEU A 190 13.10 -2.63 -25.40
N ASP A 191 14.29 -3.05 -24.93
CA ASP A 191 15.52 -3.09 -25.73
C ASP A 191 15.36 -3.97 -26.98
#